data_AF-A0A8S2S1L1-F1
#
_entry.id   AF-A0A8S2S1L1-F1
#
_cell.length_a   1.000
_cell.length_b   1.000
_cell.length_c   1.000
_cell.angle_alpha   90.00
_cell.angle_beta   90.00
_cell.angle_gamma   90.00
#
_symmetry.space_group_name_H-M   'P 1'
#
loop_
_entity.id
_entity.type
_entity.pdbx_description
1 polymer ?
#
loop_
_entity_poly.entity_id
_entity_poly.type
_entity_poly.pdbx_seq_one_letter_code
_entity_poly.pdbx_strand_id
1 'polypeptide(L)'
;LSNSQGQFYEVKPSDISALVGSNVTIPCVIAPPHGDVQWTKDGLALGYDRQLPAFPYWSIIGDENRGEFNFLIESLKLDDEGLYACEVSPYNDAPALKQIGHIRALVRPERVQINDRLFSNEVTLVTMRYDEPVHQINCRVDGARPAAQIKWTNENGVEFPATSRTFAQGRLFTTVSTLSLVPSLSLHKNRYTCDVRHETLTVDTAKLRTSFDVEITSPPSIPDIHGYSSRLYLINGSRLTLSCQSSGGHPLGRLSWYRTEVGSDTLNLIDNSFVVIYQQNITQNNITMIISPSDNNVRLSCHVTNSYLYSLGQQLQNNITLQVAFGPSQVLILGNRHDVNTSVTTIVEGTTRHFECRTTSSNPRPVVVWKLDGHVIMGDIDPTEQQGENSGKIIQLVKTIGVDKELREYHNKILSCEARNPETGHLVIDSTRLNIIYDATSIEMHGVTREKTIKAGDTIVAECTLTEGNPLGKITWFKGDELIRSEYISDARGKYALSRVEFVALASDNNLPLICKGQVASFPERIASFALHIVFLPSEMKIIDSTILSSLSVGNDNLGEFECRTSLSNPQATLSIIRQSNDGVKHLDIEYKTPSTYINGINSIKFM
;
A
#
# COMPACT_ATOMS: atom_id res chain seq x y z
N LEU A 1 19.05 13.01 -126.79
CA LEU A 1 17.86 13.68 -126.20
C LEU A 1 16.78 12.60 -126.20
N SER A 2 16.23 12.08 -125.10
CA SER A 2 15.99 12.63 -123.77
C SER A 2 16.30 11.60 -122.68
N ASN A 3 17.10 11.99 -121.70
CA ASN A 3 17.18 11.29 -120.42
C ASN A 3 15.97 11.75 -119.60
N SER A 4 14.79 11.17 -119.84
CA SER A 4 13.59 11.48 -119.05
C SER A 4 13.67 10.72 -117.74
N GLN A 5 14.38 11.27 -116.76
CA GLN A 5 14.23 10.80 -115.38
C GLN A 5 12.76 11.01 -114.98
N GLY A 6 12.06 9.92 -114.67
CA GLY A 6 10.71 9.98 -114.12
C GLY A 6 10.72 10.70 -112.76
N GLN A 7 9.56 11.21 -112.36
CA GLN A 7 9.38 11.84 -111.04
C GLN A 7 9.80 10.92 -109.89
N PHE A 8 10.41 11.48 -108.83
CA PHE A 8 10.79 10.76 -107.61
C PHE A 8 10.71 11.67 -106.37
N TYR A 9 10.75 11.06 -105.17
CA TYR A 9 10.85 11.81 -103.92
C TYR A 9 12.28 12.33 -103.71
N GLU A 10 12.48 13.64 -103.79
CA GLU A 10 13.71 14.29 -103.34
C GLU A 10 13.78 14.28 -101.80
N VAL A 11 12.67 14.63 -101.14
CA VAL A 11 12.50 14.46 -99.69
C VAL A 11 11.23 13.66 -99.44
N LYS A 12 11.39 12.53 -98.77
CA LYS A 12 10.33 11.56 -98.54
C LYS A 12 9.70 11.74 -97.15
N PRO A 13 8.37 11.57 -97.02
CA PRO A 13 7.73 11.47 -95.72
C PRO A 13 8.38 10.39 -94.84
N SER A 14 8.48 10.67 -93.55
CA SER A 14 9.01 9.75 -92.52
C SER A 14 8.20 9.87 -91.24
N ASP A 15 8.42 8.95 -90.30
CA ASP A 15 7.71 8.94 -89.04
C ASP A 15 8.11 10.14 -88.16
N ILE A 16 7.13 10.85 -87.63
CA ILE A 16 7.34 12.02 -86.77
C ILE A 16 6.60 11.79 -85.46
N SER A 17 7.29 11.96 -84.34
CA SER A 17 6.68 11.99 -83.01
C SER A 17 6.74 13.41 -82.47
N ALA A 18 5.59 13.95 -82.08
CA ALA A 18 5.48 15.35 -81.67
C ALA A 18 4.50 15.53 -80.51
N LEU A 19 4.72 16.57 -79.71
CA LEU A 19 3.87 16.90 -78.58
C LEU A 19 2.50 17.38 -79.05
N VAL A 20 1.43 16.93 -78.38
CA VAL A 20 0.10 17.53 -78.54
C VAL A 20 0.18 19.05 -78.30
N GLY A 21 -0.40 19.83 -79.20
CA GLY A 21 -0.36 21.29 -79.22
C GLY A 21 0.81 21.89 -80.02
N SER A 22 1.77 21.09 -80.48
CA SER A 22 2.85 21.59 -81.35
C SER A 22 2.47 21.59 -82.84
N ASN A 23 3.14 22.43 -83.64
CA ASN A 23 2.98 22.43 -85.09
C ASN A 23 3.90 21.37 -85.70
N VAL A 24 3.36 20.53 -86.59
CA VAL A 24 4.08 19.42 -87.22
C VAL A 24 4.08 19.60 -88.73
N THR A 25 5.26 19.50 -89.35
CA THR A 25 5.41 19.55 -90.80
C THR A 25 5.97 18.23 -91.32
N ILE A 26 5.20 17.54 -92.16
CA ILE A 26 5.61 16.31 -92.83
C ILE A 26 6.19 16.68 -94.19
N PRO A 27 7.50 16.46 -94.43
CA PRO A 27 8.11 16.88 -95.67
C PRO A 27 7.68 15.97 -96.83
N CYS A 28 7.38 16.56 -97.97
CA CYS A 28 7.25 15.87 -99.25
C CYS A 28 7.73 16.80 -100.37
N VAL A 29 8.86 16.45 -100.98
CA VAL A 29 9.45 17.21 -102.08
C VAL A 29 9.63 16.28 -103.27
N ILE A 30 9.07 16.65 -104.42
CA ILE A 30 9.05 15.85 -105.66
C ILE A 30 9.92 16.53 -106.73
N ALA A 31 10.83 15.76 -107.32
CA ALA A 31 11.70 16.26 -108.38
C ALA A 31 11.70 15.31 -109.60
N PRO A 32 11.53 15.83 -110.83
CA PRO A 32 10.78 17.05 -111.15
C PRO A 32 9.27 16.91 -110.80
N PRO A 33 8.57 17.99 -110.40
CA PRO A 33 7.17 17.94 -109.95
C PRO A 33 6.20 17.89 -111.13
N HIS A 34 6.05 16.72 -111.74
CA HIS A 34 5.21 16.55 -112.93
C HIS A 34 3.79 16.07 -112.63
N GLY A 35 3.61 15.06 -111.78
CA GLY A 35 2.30 14.56 -111.39
C GLY A 35 1.66 15.40 -110.29
N ASP A 36 0.33 15.47 -110.30
CA ASP A 36 -0.46 16.08 -109.23
C ASP A 36 -0.19 15.35 -107.89
N VAL A 37 0.05 16.13 -106.84
CA VAL A 37 0.36 15.63 -105.49
C VAL A 37 -0.85 15.80 -104.59
N GLN A 38 -1.23 14.73 -103.89
CA GLN A 38 -2.25 14.75 -102.85
C GLN A 38 -1.72 14.12 -101.57
N TRP A 39 -2.32 14.52 -100.45
CA TRP A 39 -2.12 13.84 -99.17
C TRP A 39 -3.32 12.97 -98.82
N THR A 40 -3.04 11.81 -98.23
CA THR A 40 -4.05 10.96 -97.61
C THR A 40 -3.80 10.83 -96.11
N LYS A 41 -4.86 10.72 -95.32
CA LYS A 41 -4.78 10.33 -93.90
C LYS A 41 -5.53 9.01 -93.70
N ASP A 42 -4.84 7.99 -93.22
CA ASP A 42 -5.37 6.64 -93.01
C ASP A 42 -6.09 6.07 -94.25
N GLY A 43 -5.59 6.44 -95.44
CA GLY A 43 -6.14 6.04 -96.74
C GLY A 43 -7.28 6.93 -97.28
N LEU A 44 -7.75 7.92 -96.51
CA LEU A 44 -8.71 8.93 -96.99
C LEU A 44 -7.97 10.05 -97.73
N ALA A 45 -8.28 10.24 -99.01
CA ALA A 45 -7.74 11.36 -99.80
C ALA A 45 -8.28 12.71 -99.32
N LEU A 46 -7.37 13.66 -99.07
CA LEU A 46 -7.70 14.99 -98.58
C LEU A 46 -7.97 15.99 -99.73
N GLY A 47 -7.65 15.60 -100.97
CA GLY A 47 -7.76 16.44 -102.16
C GLY A 47 -6.41 17.04 -102.58
N TYR A 48 -6.45 17.79 -103.68
CA TYR A 48 -5.28 18.46 -104.28
C TYR A 48 -5.15 19.92 -103.84
N ASP A 49 -6.19 20.48 -103.22
CA ASP A 49 -6.19 21.86 -102.74
C ASP A 49 -5.22 22.02 -101.56
N ARG A 50 -4.42 23.10 -101.61
CA ARG A 50 -3.45 23.42 -100.54
C ARG A 50 -4.12 23.81 -99.22
N GLN A 51 -5.32 24.36 -99.29
CA GLN A 51 -6.16 24.61 -98.12
C GLN A 51 -7.22 23.52 -98.06
N LEU A 52 -7.45 22.98 -96.87
CA LEU A 52 -8.40 21.89 -96.65
C LEU A 52 -9.60 22.42 -95.86
N PRO A 53 -10.72 22.85 -96.49
CA PRO A 53 -11.81 23.52 -95.77
C PRO A 53 -12.46 22.67 -94.68
N ALA A 54 -12.47 21.34 -94.84
CA ALA A 54 -12.97 20.40 -93.83
C ALA A 54 -12.01 20.21 -92.65
N PHE A 55 -10.75 20.62 -92.78
CA PHE A 55 -9.68 20.44 -91.79
C PHE A 55 -8.91 21.76 -91.63
N PRO A 56 -9.47 22.76 -90.91
CA PRO A 56 -8.96 24.14 -90.93
C PRO A 56 -7.59 24.35 -90.28
N TYR A 57 -7.07 23.33 -89.59
CA TYR A 57 -5.75 23.32 -88.94
C TYR A 57 -4.75 22.45 -89.72
N TRP A 58 -5.13 21.94 -90.90
CA TRP A 58 -4.26 21.21 -91.81
C TRP A 58 -4.08 22.02 -93.10
N SER A 59 -2.86 22.06 -93.63
CA SER A 59 -2.57 22.72 -94.90
C SER A 59 -1.38 22.10 -95.62
N ILE A 60 -1.30 22.29 -96.93
CA ILE A 60 -0.13 21.91 -97.73
C ILE A 60 0.68 23.19 -98.00
N ILE A 61 1.90 23.22 -97.48
CA ILE A 61 2.82 24.36 -97.52
C ILE A 61 4.07 24.04 -98.36
N GLY A 62 4.76 25.07 -98.86
CA GLY A 62 5.94 24.94 -99.73
C GLY A 62 5.71 25.58 -101.10
N ASP A 63 6.76 25.71 -101.92
CA ASP A 63 6.68 26.22 -103.29
C ASP A 63 6.44 25.10 -104.33
N GLU A 64 5.30 25.15 -105.03
CA GLU A 64 4.90 24.19 -106.06
C GLU A 64 5.89 24.11 -107.22
N ASN A 65 6.45 25.25 -107.62
CA ASN A 65 7.39 25.33 -108.74
C ASN A 65 8.72 24.65 -108.42
N ARG A 66 8.98 24.44 -107.13
CA ARG A 66 10.16 23.72 -106.60
C ARG A 66 9.80 22.31 -106.15
N GLY A 67 8.55 21.88 -106.34
CA GLY A 67 8.06 20.57 -105.99
C GLY A 67 7.84 20.34 -104.50
N GLU A 68 7.71 21.40 -103.69
CA GLU A 68 7.50 21.30 -102.25
C GLU A 68 6.00 21.24 -101.89
N PHE A 69 5.59 20.11 -101.32
CA PHE A 69 4.22 19.80 -100.91
C PHE A 69 4.19 19.29 -99.46
N ASN A 70 4.80 20.04 -98.55
CA ASN A 70 4.91 19.63 -97.16
C ASN A 70 3.55 19.76 -96.44
N PHE A 71 3.17 18.76 -95.65
CA PHE A 71 1.90 18.78 -94.93
C PHE A 71 2.07 19.40 -93.54
N LEU A 72 1.38 20.50 -93.25
CA LEU A 72 1.38 21.18 -91.96
C LEU A 72 0.13 20.82 -91.15
N ILE A 73 0.34 20.41 -89.91
CA ILE A 73 -0.69 20.28 -88.87
C ILE A 73 -0.41 21.34 -87.81
N GLU A 74 -1.31 22.31 -87.66
CA GLU A 74 -1.25 23.33 -86.62
C GLU A 74 -1.87 22.81 -85.32
N SER A 75 -1.15 22.95 -84.21
CA SER A 75 -1.59 22.49 -82.88
C SER A 75 -2.09 21.04 -82.87
N LEU A 76 -1.17 20.09 -83.09
CA LEU A 76 -1.42 18.65 -83.14
C LEU A 76 -2.38 18.16 -82.04
N LYS A 77 -3.43 17.43 -82.41
CA LYS A 77 -4.37 16.79 -81.49
C LYS A 77 -4.11 15.29 -81.40
N LEU A 78 -4.64 14.64 -80.36
CA LEU A 78 -4.54 13.17 -80.24
C LEU A 78 -5.17 12.44 -81.42
N ASP A 79 -6.23 13.01 -82.01
CA ASP A 79 -6.97 12.46 -83.16
C ASP A 79 -6.26 12.65 -84.49
N ASP A 80 -5.16 13.40 -84.50
CA ASP A 80 -4.31 13.59 -85.68
C ASP A 80 -3.27 12.49 -85.84
N GLU A 81 -3.08 11.64 -84.82
CA GLU A 81 -2.26 10.44 -84.95
C GLU A 81 -2.82 9.49 -86.01
N GLY A 82 -1.95 9.02 -86.89
CA GLY A 82 -2.34 8.21 -88.04
C GLY A 82 -1.27 8.15 -89.12
N LEU A 83 -1.58 7.44 -90.20
CA LEU A 83 -0.71 7.27 -91.35
C LEU A 83 -1.00 8.36 -92.38
N TYR A 84 0.01 9.15 -92.71
CA TYR A 84 -0.08 10.19 -93.73
C TYR A 84 0.72 9.76 -94.95
N ALA A 85 0.09 9.71 -96.12
CA ALA A 85 0.77 9.37 -97.36
C ALA A 85 0.78 10.55 -98.32
N CYS A 86 1.98 10.91 -98.79
CA CYS A 86 2.14 11.74 -99.96
C CYS A 86 1.99 10.83 -101.18
N GLU A 87 1.05 11.14 -102.07
CA GLU A 87 0.77 10.38 -103.27
C GLU A 87 0.91 11.29 -104.48
N VAL A 88 1.64 10.81 -105.49
CA VAL A 88 1.87 11.52 -106.75
C VAL A 88 1.25 10.72 -107.88
N SER A 89 0.36 11.37 -108.64
CA SER A 89 -0.29 10.76 -109.80
C SER A 89 0.74 10.37 -110.88
N PRO A 90 0.46 9.35 -111.71
CA PRO A 90 1.37 8.95 -112.78
C PRO A 90 1.48 10.04 -113.86
N TYR A 91 2.66 10.18 -114.47
CA TYR A 91 2.92 11.16 -115.53
C TYR A 91 3.71 10.52 -116.68
N ASN A 92 3.13 10.50 -117.89
CA ASN A 92 3.64 9.73 -119.04
C ASN A 92 3.90 8.25 -118.66
N ASP A 93 5.13 7.76 -118.85
CA ASP A 93 5.55 6.38 -118.50
C ASP A 93 5.98 6.23 -117.03
N ALA A 94 5.99 7.33 -116.24
CA ALA A 94 6.37 7.28 -114.83
C ALA A 94 5.21 6.77 -113.95
N PRO A 95 5.42 5.75 -113.10
CA PRO A 95 4.37 5.20 -112.24
C PRO A 95 3.94 6.21 -111.15
N ALA A 96 2.77 5.95 -110.57
CA ALA A 96 2.32 6.65 -109.38
C ALA A 96 3.29 6.39 -108.22
N LEU A 97 3.57 7.43 -107.42
CA LEU A 97 4.42 7.31 -106.24
C LEU A 97 3.56 7.37 -104.98
N LYS A 98 3.94 6.60 -103.96
CA LYS A 98 3.32 6.66 -102.64
C LYS A 98 4.37 6.46 -101.57
N GLN A 99 4.47 7.40 -100.65
CA GLN A 99 5.31 7.27 -99.46
C GLN A 99 4.52 7.64 -98.22
N ILE A 100 4.61 6.79 -97.20
CA ILE A 100 3.89 6.92 -95.94
C ILE A 100 4.85 7.39 -94.85
N GLY A 101 4.38 8.31 -94.00
CA GLY A 101 4.96 8.63 -92.70
C GLY A 101 3.89 8.49 -91.61
N HIS A 102 4.27 8.00 -90.44
CA HIS A 102 3.39 7.86 -89.29
C HIS A 102 3.56 9.02 -88.30
N ILE A 103 2.46 9.69 -87.97
CA ILE A 103 2.46 10.74 -86.96
C ILE A 103 2.05 10.15 -85.62
N ARG A 104 2.94 10.21 -84.62
CA ARG A 104 2.67 9.81 -83.24
C ARG A 104 2.42 11.05 -82.36
N ALA A 105 1.25 11.12 -81.74
CA ALA A 105 0.91 12.21 -80.84
C ALA A 105 1.38 11.88 -79.41
N LEU A 106 2.30 12.69 -78.89
CA LEU A 106 2.90 12.50 -77.57
C LEU A 106 2.23 13.39 -76.53
N VAL A 107 1.94 12.83 -75.35
CA VAL A 107 1.42 13.57 -74.21
C VAL A 107 2.39 13.44 -73.06
N ARG A 108 2.89 14.59 -72.59
CA ARG A 108 3.77 14.65 -71.42
C ARG A 108 3.00 14.17 -70.18
N PRO A 109 3.60 13.31 -69.34
CA PRO A 109 2.98 12.92 -68.08
C PRO A 109 2.68 14.15 -67.22
N GLU A 110 1.49 14.21 -66.64
CA GLU A 110 0.99 15.40 -65.96
C GLU A 110 1.54 15.52 -64.53
N ARG A 111 1.50 14.42 -63.78
CA ARG A 111 1.89 14.39 -62.37
C ARG A 111 2.48 13.04 -61.97
N VAL A 112 3.38 13.07 -60.99
CA VAL A 112 3.91 11.89 -60.31
C VAL A 112 3.63 11.99 -58.82
N GLN A 113 3.09 10.94 -58.23
CA GLN A 113 2.70 10.91 -56.82
C GLN A 113 3.16 9.61 -56.15
N ILE A 114 3.61 9.73 -54.89
CA ILE A 114 3.92 8.58 -54.04
C ILE A 114 2.78 8.40 -53.06
N ASN A 115 2.23 7.19 -53.07
CA ASN A 115 1.17 6.79 -52.16
C ASN A 115 1.68 5.62 -51.35
N ASP A 116 1.64 5.79 -50.02
CA ASP A 116 1.76 4.68 -49.08
C ASP A 116 0.41 3.95 -48.97
N ARG A 117 0.42 2.71 -48.48
CA ARG A 117 -0.74 1.88 -48.14
C ARG A 117 -1.74 2.60 -47.21
N LEU A 118 -1.32 3.68 -46.54
CA LEU A 118 -2.09 4.42 -45.54
C LEU A 118 -2.19 5.91 -45.93
N PHE A 119 -3.31 6.28 -46.54
CA PHE A 119 -3.89 7.64 -46.62
C PHE A 119 -2.94 8.86 -46.60
N SER A 120 -2.46 9.34 -47.76
CA SER A 120 -2.13 10.77 -47.99
C SER A 120 -1.76 11.03 -49.46
N ASN A 121 -1.96 12.27 -49.94
CA ASN A 121 -1.21 12.83 -51.06
C ASN A 121 0.21 13.22 -50.60
N GLU A 122 1.18 13.28 -51.52
CA GLU A 122 2.61 13.64 -51.32
C GLU A 122 3.23 13.18 -49.99
N VAL A 123 3.65 11.92 -49.94
CA VAL A 123 4.40 11.35 -48.82
C VAL A 123 5.90 11.67 -48.96
N THR A 124 6.48 12.32 -47.94
CA THR A 124 7.92 12.60 -47.84
C THR A 124 8.66 11.66 -46.88
N LEU A 125 7.95 10.97 -45.99
CA LEU A 125 8.50 10.05 -45.00
C LEU A 125 7.63 8.79 -44.90
N VAL A 126 8.24 7.61 -45.04
CA VAL A 126 7.59 6.31 -44.87
C VAL A 126 8.14 5.64 -43.62
N THR A 127 7.27 5.41 -42.63
CA THR A 127 7.62 4.75 -41.38
C THR A 127 7.25 3.27 -41.45
N MET A 128 8.25 2.39 -41.33
CA MET A 128 8.07 0.94 -41.33
C MET A 128 8.44 0.35 -39.98
N ARG A 129 7.72 -0.69 -39.56
CA ARG A 129 8.15 -1.49 -38.40
C ARG A 129 9.19 -2.51 -38.82
N TYR A 130 10.20 -2.71 -37.98
CA TYR A 130 11.25 -3.69 -38.23
C TYR A 130 10.73 -5.14 -38.38
N ASP A 131 9.57 -5.45 -37.78
CA ASP A 131 8.94 -6.77 -37.83
C ASP A 131 7.94 -6.96 -38.98
N GLU A 132 7.69 -5.93 -39.79
CA GLU A 132 6.83 -6.04 -40.96
C GLU A 132 7.52 -6.89 -42.05
N PRO A 133 6.84 -7.86 -42.68
CA PRO A 133 7.48 -8.75 -43.65
C PRO A 133 7.89 -8.03 -44.94
N VAL A 134 6.97 -7.29 -45.57
CA VAL A 134 7.20 -6.50 -46.79
C VAL A 134 6.30 -5.29 -46.80
N HIS A 135 6.91 -4.11 -46.93
CA HIS A 135 6.23 -2.85 -47.10
C HIS A 135 6.16 -2.47 -48.59
N GLN A 136 5.00 -2.02 -49.07
CA GLN A 136 4.82 -1.66 -50.48
C GLN A 136 4.53 -0.18 -50.65
N ILE A 137 5.33 0.47 -51.49
CA ILE A 137 5.19 1.88 -51.84
C ILE A 137 4.79 1.97 -53.32
N ASN A 138 3.76 2.77 -53.62
CA ASN A 138 3.26 2.94 -54.97
C ASN A 138 3.66 4.31 -55.52
N CYS A 139 4.31 4.34 -56.68
CA CYS A 139 4.48 5.54 -57.47
C CYS A 139 3.50 5.53 -58.64
N ARG A 140 2.67 6.57 -58.73
CA ARG A 140 1.64 6.72 -59.76
C ARG A 140 1.98 7.89 -60.68
N VAL A 141 1.97 7.62 -61.98
CA VAL A 141 2.18 8.60 -63.05
C VAL A 141 0.93 8.63 -63.93
N ASP A 142 0.27 9.78 -63.99
CA ASP A 142 -0.99 9.94 -64.73
C ASP A 142 -0.79 10.68 -66.07
N GLY A 143 -1.63 10.36 -67.06
CA GLY A 143 -1.83 11.19 -68.26
C GLY A 143 -0.76 11.11 -69.35
N ALA A 144 0.03 10.04 -69.43
CA ALA A 144 1.13 9.93 -70.40
C ALA A 144 0.69 9.29 -71.73
N ARG A 145 1.30 9.71 -72.85
CA ARG A 145 1.24 8.98 -74.13
C ARG A 145 2.60 9.07 -74.83
N PRO A 146 3.28 7.95 -75.10
CA PRO A 146 2.97 6.56 -74.70
C PRO A 146 3.04 6.36 -73.18
N ALA A 147 2.81 5.13 -72.69
CA ALA A 147 2.92 4.83 -71.26
C ALA A 147 4.32 5.17 -70.72
N ALA A 148 4.38 5.95 -69.64
CA ALA A 148 5.63 6.30 -68.98
C ALA A 148 6.25 5.08 -68.30
N GLN A 149 7.59 5.00 -68.32
CA GLN A 149 8.35 4.01 -67.58
C GLN A 149 8.76 4.60 -66.23
N ILE A 150 8.76 3.78 -65.19
CA ILE A 150 9.11 4.20 -63.82
C ILE A 150 10.33 3.42 -63.37
N LYS A 151 11.31 4.14 -62.82
CA LYS A 151 12.55 3.61 -62.28
C LYS A 151 12.73 4.03 -60.82
N TRP A 152 13.04 3.08 -59.95
CA TRP A 152 13.31 3.36 -58.54
C TRP A 152 14.81 3.41 -58.28
N THR A 153 15.26 4.47 -57.60
CA THR A 153 16.68 4.67 -57.24
C THR A 153 16.82 5.15 -55.81
N ASN A 154 17.92 4.82 -55.14
CA ASN A 154 18.30 5.47 -53.88
C ASN A 154 19.20 6.71 -54.12
N GLU A 155 19.64 7.38 -53.05
CA GLU A 155 20.55 8.54 -53.12
C GLU A 155 21.85 8.25 -53.85
N ASN A 156 22.34 7.02 -53.78
CA ASN A 156 23.57 6.56 -54.44
C ASN A 156 23.35 6.20 -55.92
N GLY A 157 22.13 6.36 -56.45
CA GLY A 157 21.77 6.01 -57.82
C GLY A 157 21.61 4.52 -58.08
N VAL A 158 21.60 3.68 -57.03
CA VAL A 158 21.38 2.23 -57.13
C VAL A 158 19.93 1.95 -57.46
N GLU A 159 19.70 1.10 -58.45
CA GLU A 159 18.36 0.72 -58.91
C GLU A 159 17.73 -0.36 -58.03
N PHE A 160 16.42 -0.24 -57.81
CA PHE A 160 15.65 -1.22 -57.04
C PHE A 160 14.60 -1.91 -57.91
N PRO A 161 14.44 -3.25 -57.76
CA PRO A 161 13.42 -3.98 -58.50
C PRO A 161 12.03 -3.54 -58.04
N ALA A 162 11.13 -3.35 -59.00
CA ALA A 162 9.75 -2.94 -58.76
C ALA A 162 8.82 -3.57 -59.80
N THR A 163 7.55 -3.72 -59.43
CA THR A 163 6.52 -4.24 -60.33
C THR A 163 5.72 -3.09 -60.91
N SER A 164 5.73 -2.91 -62.22
CA SER A 164 5.00 -1.84 -62.91
C SER A 164 3.76 -2.37 -63.62
N ARG A 165 2.64 -1.64 -63.50
CA ARG A 165 1.37 -1.92 -64.17
C ARG A 165 0.88 -0.66 -64.88
N THR A 166 0.40 -0.83 -66.10
CA THR A 166 -0.10 0.26 -66.93
C THR A 166 -1.59 0.10 -67.16
N PHE A 167 -2.34 1.19 -66.99
CA PHE A 167 -3.77 1.25 -67.17
C PHE A 167 -4.08 2.24 -68.31
N ALA A 168 -4.74 1.76 -69.36
CA ALA A 168 -5.22 2.63 -70.43
C ALA A 168 -6.50 3.34 -70.00
N GLN A 169 -6.55 4.66 -70.20
CA GLN A 169 -7.69 5.52 -69.96
C GLN A 169 -7.97 6.29 -71.25
N GLY A 170 -8.80 5.70 -72.11
CA GLY A 170 -8.95 6.17 -73.48
C GLY A 170 -7.63 6.07 -74.25
N ARG A 171 -7.10 7.21 -74.71
CA ARG A 171 -5.83 7.31 -75.45
C ARG A 171 -4.62 7.65 -74.57
N LEU A 172 -4.84 7.87 -73.28
CA LEU A 172 -3.79 8.17 -72.30
C LEU A 172 -3.51 6.94 -71.42
N PHE A 173 -2.34 6.92 -70.82
CA PHE A 173 -1.89 5.84 -69.95
C PHE A 173 -1.56 6.35 -68.56
N THR A 174 -1.95 5.58 -67.56
CA THR A 174 -1.53 5.72 -66.18
C THR A 174 -0.60 4.57 -65.84
N THR A 175 0.62 4.86 -65.37
CA THR A 175 1.56 3.84 -64.92
C THR A 175 1.65 3.87 -63.41
N VAL A 176 1.49 2.71 -62.76
CA VAL A 176 1.72 2.52 -61.32
C VAL A 176 2.85 1.54 -61.13
N SER A 177 3.90 1.95 -60.41
CA SER A 177 5.02 1.09 -60.04
C SER A 177 5.06 0.86 -58.54
N THR A 178 5.13 -0.39 -58.12
CA THR A 178 5.16 -0.81 -56.72
C THR A 178 6.56 -1.26 -56.33
N LEU A 179 7.20 -0.48 -55.46
CA LEU A 179 8.46 -0.84 -54.78
C LEU A 179 8.14 -1.67 -53.54
N SER A 180 8.83 -2.80 -53.38
CA SER A 180 8.68 -3.67 -52.20
C SER A 180 9.97 -3.64 -51.39
N LEU A 181 9.89 -3.15 -50.16
CA LEU A 181 11.02 -3.09 -49.22
C LEU A 181 10.80 -4.07 -48.08
N VAL A 182 11.85 -4.81 -47.73
CA VAL A 182 11.89 -5.60 -46.48
C VAL A 182 12.49 -4.69 -45.41
N PRO A 183 11.73 -4.31 -44.37
CA PRO A 183 12.22 -3.44 -43.30
C PRO A 183 13.50 -3.99 -42.68
N SER A 184 14.52 -3.13 -42.59
CA SER A 184 15.76 -3.41 -41.86
C SER A 184 16.42 -2.11 -41.46
N LEU A 185 17.18 -2.10 -40.36
CA LEU A 185 17.85 -0.88 -39.88
C LEU A 185 18.80 -0.25 -40.90
N SER A 186 19.28 -1.03 -41.88
CA SER A 186 20.09 -0.51 -42.99
C SER A 186 19.33 0.43 -43.94
N LEU A 187 17.99 0.37 -43.94
CA LEU A 187 17.14 1.25 -44.72
C LEU A 187 16.86 2.59 -44.02
N HIS A 188 17.14 2.68 -42.71
CA HIS A 188 16.81 3.88 -41.94
C HIS A 188 17.58 5.11 -42.45
N LYS A 189 16.87 6.21 -42.68
CA LYS A 189 17.36 7.47 -43.27
C LYS A 189 17.80 7.36 -44.73
N ASN A 190 17.54 6.23 -45.40
CA ASN A 190 17.74 6.16 -46.85
C ASN A 190 16.57 6.84 -47.56
N ARG A 191 16.89 7.57 -48.61
CA ARG A 191 15.91 8.20 -49.50
C ARG A 191 15.75 7.40 -50.79
N TYR A 192 14.51 7.19 -51.18
CA TYR A 192 14.12 6.50 -52.40
C TYR A 192 13.42 7.47 -53.34
N THR A 193 13.74 7.38 -54.62
CA THR A 193 13.25 8.26 -55.68
C THR A 193 12.56 7.45 -56.76
N CYS A 194 11.32 7.82 -57.05
CA CYS A 194 10.61 7.43 -58.26
C CYS A 194 10.99 8.39 -59.40
N ASP A 195 11.75 7.89 -60.37
CA ASP A 195 12.21 8.62 -61.56
C ASP A 195 11.37 8.20 -62.77
N VAL A 196 10.66 9.16 -63.36
CA VAL A 196 9.78 8.94 -64.51
C VAL A 196 10.55 9.13 -65.82
N ARG A 197 10.49 8.12 -66.68
CA ARG A 197 11.11 8.10 -68.01
C ARG A 197 10.03 8.12 -69.08
N HIS A 198 10.09 9.15 -69.93
CA HIS A 198 9.18 9.35 -71.03
C HIS A 198 9.89 10.12 -72.15
N GLU A 199 9.59 9.84 -73.41
CA GLU A 199 10.28 10.42 -74.57
C GLU A 199 10.11 11.95 -74.71
N THR A 200 9.12 12.51 -74.02
CA THR A 200 8.90 13.97 -73.96
C THR A 200 9.67 14.67 -72.84
N LEU A 201 10.38 13.92 -71.99
CA LEU A 201 11.21 14.45 -70.90
C LEU A 201 12.66 14.53 -71.38
N THR A 202 13.02 15.64 -72.02
CA THR A 202 14.36 15.93 -72.54
C THR A 202 15.17 16.74 -71.52
N VAL A 203 16.42 17.11 -71.83
CA VAL A 203 17.27 17.91 -70.93
C VAL A 203 16.66 19.30 -70.65
N ASP A 204 15.95 19.86 -71.63
CA ASP A 204 15.33 21.19 -71.55
C ASP A 204 14.00 21.18 -70.78
N THR A 205 13.38 20.02 -70.60
CA THR A 205 12.15 19.86 -69.82
C THR A 205 12.49 19.25 -68.46
N ALA A 206 12.15 19.93 -67.36
CA ALA A 206 12.47 19.46 -66.01
C ALA A 206 12.06 17.98 -65.80
N LYS A 207 13.01 17.17 -65.30
CA LYS A 207 12.79 15.75 -64.98
C LYS A 207 11.62 15.60 -64.00
N LEU A 208 10.69 14.69 -64.30
CA LEU A 208 9.57 14.38 -63.43
C LEU A 208 9.98 13.28 -62.44
N ARG A 209 10.12 13.64 -61.16
CA ARG A 209 10.54 12.72 -60.10
C ARG A 209 9.93 13.12 -58.75
N THR A 210 9.83 12.16 -57.85
CA THR A 210 9.39 12.38 -56.46
C THR A 210 10.12 11.39 -55.54
N SER A 211 10.29 11.73 -54.27
CA SER A 211 11.11 10.97 -53.35
C SER A 211 10.53 10.95 -51.93
N PHE A 212 10.89 9.92 -51.16
CA PHE A 212 10.57 9.78 -49.75
C PHE A 212 11.77 9.25 -48.96
N ASP A 213 11.83 9.59 -47.68
CA ASP A 213 12.81 9.06 -46.73
C ASP A 213 12.20 7.90 -45.93
N VAL A 214 13.04 6.99 -45.46
CA VAL A 214 12.61 5.83 -44.68
C VAL A 214 12.93 5.97 -43.20
N GLU A 215 11.92 5.77 -42.35
CA GLU A 215 12.10 5.61 -40.91
C GLU A 215 11.80 4.16 -40.51
N ILE A 216 12.75 3.52 -39.83
CA ILE A 216 12.55 2.16 -39.31
C ILE A 216 12.35 2.27 -37.81
N THR A 217 11.23 1.74 -37.35
CA THR A 217 10.91 1.69 -35.93
C THR A 217 11.12 0.29 -35.38
N SER A 218 11.70 0.18 -34.19
CA SER A 218 11.90 -1.10 -33.50
C SER A 218 11.63 -0.96 -32.00
N PRO A 219 11.19 -2.03 -31.31
CA PRO A 219 10.84 -1.95 -29.90
C PRO A 219 12.10 -1.80 -29.01
N PRO A 220 12.02 -1.01 -27.93
CA PRO A 220 13.02 -1.06 -26.86
C PRO A 220 12.85 -2.33 -26.00
N SER A 221 13.85 -2.65 -25.18
CA SER A 221 13.75 -3.74 -24.20
C SER A 221 12.76 -3.40 -23.09
N ILE A 222 12.19 -4.42 -22.45
CA ILE A 222 11.45 -4.24 -21.18
C ILE A 222 12.37 -3.50 -20.20
N PRO A 223 11.87 -2.47 -19.49
CA PRO A 223 12.70 -1.71 -18.57
C PRO A 223 13.10 -2.57 -17.37
N ASP A 224 14.36 -2.52 -16.98
CA ASP A 224 14.87 -3.17 -15.77
C ASP A 224 14.98 -2.14 -14.63
N ILE A 225 14.64 -2.57 -13.41
CA ILE A 225 14.62 -1.71 -12.22
C ILE A 225 15.69 -2.18 -11.25
N HIS A 226 16.65 -1.31 -10.97
CA HIS A 226 17.74 -1.53 -10.03
C HIS A 226 17.61 -0.65 -8.77
N GLY A 227 18.30 -1.04 -7.70
CA GLY A 227 18.36 -0.29 -6.44
C GLY A 227 17.39 -0.75 -5.35
N TYR A 228 16.59 -1.80 -5.61
CA TYR A 228 15.69 -2.41 -4.63
C TYR A 228 15.68 -3.93 -4.73
N SER A 229 15.49 -4.60 -3.59
CA SER A 229 15.28 -6.04 -3.50
C SER A 229 14.10 -6.33 -2.58
N SER A 230 13.11 -7.08 -3.07
CA SER A 230 11.94 -7.50 -2.30
C SER A 230 12.24 -8.49 -1.17
N ARG A 231 13.51 -8.90 -1.01
CA ARG A 231 13.96 -9.77 0.09
C ARG A 231 14.27 -9.00 1.36
N LEU A 232 14.38 -7.67 1.30
CA LEU A 232 14.78 -6.81 2.40
C LEU A 232 13.73 -5.73 2.64
N TYR A 233 13.46 -5.44 3.91
CA TYR A 233 12.61 -4.33 4.30
C TYR A 233 13.35 -2.99 4.16
N LEU A 234 12.66 -2.00 3.62
CA LEU A 234 13.08 -0.60 3.65
C LEU A 234 12.72 0.00 5.01
N ILE A 235 13.68 0.60 5.70
CA ILE A 235 13.43 1.22 7.00
C ILE A 235 12.76 2.58 6.79
N ASN A 236 11.74 2.90 7.60
CA ASN A 236 11.13 4.23 7.64
C ASN A 236 12.20 5.33 7.79
N GLY A 237 12.12 6.39 6.97
CA GLY A 237 13.05 7.51 6.92
C GLY A 237 14.30 7.26 6.07
N SER A 238 14.51 6.04 5.56
CA SER A 238 15.65 5.74 4.69
C SER A 238 15.49 6.38 3.30
N ARG A 239 16.61 6.65 2.63
CA ARG A 239 16.64 7.17 1.26
C ARG A 239 16.75 6.00 0.28
N LEU A 240 15.74 5.82 -0.56
CA LEU A 240 15.75 4.85 -1.65
C LEU A 240 16.09 5.55 -2.97
N THR A 241 17.05 5.00 -3.71
CA THR A 241 17.37 5.42 -5.07
C THR A 241 17.11 4.26 -6.02
N LEU A 242 16.27 4.49 -7.01
CA LEU A 242 15.93 3.50 -8.04
C LEU A 242 16.48 3.96 -9.38
N SER A 243 17.00 3.02 -10.15
CA SER A 243 17.43 3.25 -11.53
C SER A 243 16.61 2.37 -12.45
N CYS A 244 15.85 2.99 -13.34
CA CYS A 244 15.17 2.28 -14.41
C CYS A 244 15.95 2.41 -15.71
N GLN A 245 16.22 1.30 -16.39
CA GLN A 245 17.00 1.28 -17.63
C GLN A 245 16.28 0.48 -18.72
N SER A 246 16.32 0.97 -19.96
CA SER A 246 15.86 0.23 -21.13
C SER A 246 16.87 0.37 -22.26
N SER A 247 17.07 -0.70 -23.02
CA SER A 247 18.10 -0.81 -24.05
C SER A 247 17.49 -0.93 -25.44
N GLY A 248 18.19 -0.41 -26.44
CA GLY A 248 17.76 -0.52 -27.84
C GLY A 248 16.48 0.23 -28.16
N GLY A 249 15.84 -0.21 -29.25
CA GLY A 249 14.73 0.50 -29.86
C GLY A 249 15.19 1.61 -30.80
N HIS A 250 14.42 1.79 -31.87
CA HIS A 250 14.58 2.87 -32.83
C HIS A 250 13.24 3.59 -32.98
N PRO A 251 13.13 4.87 -32.58
CA PRO A 251 14.06 5.58 -31.70
C PRO A 251 14.14 4.93 -30.31
N LEU A 252 15.16 5.30 -29.55
CA LEU A 252 15.33 4.86 -28.17
C LEU A 252 14.08 5.14 -27.31
N GLY A 253 13.84 4.26 -26.34
CA GLY A 253 12.66 4.32 -25.48
C GLY A 253 12.67 5.50 -24.51
N ARG A 254 11.53 6.17 -24.35
CA ARG A 254 11.30 7.21 -23.34
C ARG A 254 10.82 6.55 -22.05
N LEU A 255 11.49 6.82 -20.93
CA LEU A 255 11.18 6.23 -19.63
C LEU A 255 10.34 7.16 -18.75
N SER A 256 9.40 6.58 -18.02
CA SER A 256 8.58 7.30 -17.05
C SER A 256 8.25 6.43 -15.84
N TRP A 257 8.39 7.02 -14.66
CA TRP A 257 8.06 6.40 -13.39
C TRP A 257 6.64 6.74 -12.96
N TYR A 258 5.91 5.72 -12.51
CA TYR A 258 4.56 5.85 -11.99
C TYR A 258 4.44 5.21 -10.61
N ARG A 259 3.55 5.76 -9.81
CA ARG A 259 3.14 5.28 -8.50
C ARG A 259 1.70 4.82 -8.55
N THR A 260 1.41 3.65 -7.97
CA THR A 260 0.06 3.19 -7.71
C THR A 260 -0.12 2.87 -6.24
N GLU A 261 -1.07 3.56 -5.61
CA GLU A 261 -1.43 3.36 -4.22
C GLU A 261 -2.12 2.00 -4.00
N VAL A 262 -2.07 1.51 -2.76
CA VAL A 262 -2.69 0.24 -2.37
C VAL A 262 -4.21 0.29 -2.61
N GLY A 263 -4.74 -0.64 -3.40
CA GLY A 263 -6.17 -0.73 -3.70
C GLY A 263 -6.68 0.29 -4.74
N SER A 264 -5.78 1.07 -5.35
CA SER A 264 -6.10 1.95 -6.48
C SER A 264 -5.61 1.38 -7.81
N ASP A 265 -6.31 1.70 -8.89
CA ASP A 265 -5.85 1.46 -10.27
C ASP A 265 -5.26 2.73 -10.92
N THR A 266 -5.21 3.84 -10.18
CA THR A 266 -4.66 5.10 -10.71
C THR A 266 -3.14 5.05 -10.83
N LEU A 267 -2.63 5.51 -11.97
CA LEU A 267 -1.21 5.67 -12.26
C LEU A 267 -0.83 7.15 -12.08
N ASN A 268 -0.12 7.46 -11.00
CA ASN A 268 0.36 8.81 -10.72
C ASN A 268 1.78 8.97 -11.26
N LEU A 269 1.99 9.90 -12.20
CA LEU A 269 3.32 10.19 -12.75
C LEU A 269 4.22 10.76 -11.66
N ILE A 270 5.37 10.12 -11.43
CA ILE A 270 6.41 10.58 -10.48
C ILE A 270 7.43 11.44 -11.24
N ASP A 271 7.98 10.89 -12.31
CA ASP A 271 9.04 11.52 -13.09
C ASP A 271 9.08 10.95 -14.53
N ASN A 272 9.40 11.80 -15.51
CA ASN A 272 9.61 11.43 -16.90
C ASN A 272 10.92 12.01 -17.47
N SER A 273 11.84 12.42 -16.58
CA SER A 273 13.13 13.04 -16.88
C SER A 273 14.20 11.97 -17.13
N PHE A 274 14.14 11.32 -18.29
CA PHE A 274 15.13 10.30 -18.66
C PHE A 274 16.35 10.90 -19.35
N VAL A 275 17.48 10.19 -19.27
CA VAL A 275 18.73 10.49 -19.97
C VAL A 275 19.04 9.40 -20.99
N VAL A 276 19.73 9.78 -22.06
CA VAL A 276 20.21 8.85 -23.09
C VAL A 276 21.71 8.62 -22.90
N ILE A 277 22.11 7.35 -22.73
CA ILE A 277 23.51 6.95 -22.61
C ILE A 277 23.92 6.33 -23.95
N TYR A 278 24.35 7.18 -24.88
CA TYR A 278 24.65 6.81 -26.27
C TYR A 278 25.68 5.69 -26.42
N GLN A 279 26.69 5.64 -25.54
CA GLN A 279 27.76 4.63 -25.58
C GLN A 279 27.24 3.20 -25.36
N GLN A 280 26.13 3.05 -24.66
CA GLN A 280 25.53 1.75 -24.32
C GLN A 280 24.19 1.52 -25.03
N ASN A 281 23.72 2.50 -25.81
CA ASN A 281 22.41 2.47 -26.47
C ASN A 281 21.26 2.20 -25.47
N ILE A 282 21.32 2.84 -24.29
CA ILE A 282 20.32 2.73 -23.25
C ILE A 282 19.71 4.09 -22.91
N THR A 283 18.48 4.07 -22.42
CA THR A 283 17.88 5.18 -21.70
C THR A 283 17.76 4.83 -20.23
N GLN A 284 17.93 5.83 -19.37
CA GLN A 284 17.93 5.66 -17.94
C GLN A 284 17.10 6.76 -17.27
N ASN A 285 16.31 6.39 -16.27
CA ASN A 285 15.61 7.33 -15.40
C ASN A 285 15.84 6.94 -13.94
N ASN A 286 16.48 7.83 -13.18
CA ASN A 286 16.79 7.62 -11.78
C ASN A 286 15.89 8.49 -10.91
N ILE A 287 15.21 7.88 -9.93
CA ILE A 287 14.42 8.58 -8.93
C ILE A 287 15.00 8.36 -7.53
N THR A 288 14.79 9.33 -6.65
CA THR A 288 15.18 9.24 -5.24
C THR A 288 14.04 9.71 -4.38
N MET A 289 13.68 8.92 -3.37
CA MET A 289 12.60 9.24 -2.43
C MET A 289 13.00 8.87 -1.00
N ILE A 290 12.38 9.53 -0.03
CA ILE A 290 12.48 9.18 1.39
C ILE A 290 11.31 8.26 1.71
N ILE A 291 11.61 7.10 2.28
CA ILE A 291 10.63 6.06 2.57
C ILE A 291 9.81 6.43 3.82
N SER A 292 8.50 6.27 3.73
CA SER A 292 7.52 6.51 4.78
C SER A 292 6.65 5.27 5.01
N PRO A 293 5.94 5.14 6.15
CA PRO A 293 5.05 4.01 6.39
C PRO A 293 3.98 3.86 5.31
N SER A 294 3.45 4.96 4.76
CA SER A 294 2.45 4.96 3.68
C SER A 294 2.96 4.40 2.35
N ASP A 295 4.27 4.24 2.18
CA ASP A 295 4.85 3.60 1.00
C ASP A 295 4.79 2.06 1.09
N ASN A 296 4.35 1.49 2.21
CA ASN A 296 4.24 0.05 2.36
C ASN A 296 3.19 -0.54 1.41
N ASN A 297 3.58 -1.57 0.66
CA ASN A 297 2.80 -2.21 -0.40
C ASN A 297 2.44 -1.30 -1.59
N VAL A 298 3.02 -0.10 -1.68
CA VAL A 298 2.88 0.75 -2.87
C VAL A 298 3.64 0.12 -4.03
N ARG A 299 3.01 0.15 -5.21
CA ARG A 299 3.61 -0.35 -6.44
C ARG A 299 4.23 0.82 -7.22
N LEU A 300 5.52 0.72 -7.48
CA LEU A 300 6.23 1.61 -8.41
C LEU A 300 6.39 0.88 -9.73
N SER A 301 6.06 1.54 -10.83
CA SER A 301 6.25 1.00 -12.18
C SER A 301 7.08 1.94 -13.03
N CYS A 302 8.03 1.36 -13.77
CA CYS A 302 8.74 2.08 -14.81
C CYS A 302 8.21 1.64 -16.17
N HIS A 303 7.81 2.60 -16.98
CA HIS A 303 7.22 2.39 -18.29
C HIS A 303 8.17 2.90 -19.36
N VAL A 304 8.25 2.19 -20.47
CA VAL A 304 9.00 2.60 -21.65
C VAL A 304 8.07 2.70 -22.86
N THR A 305 8.24 3.77 -23.63
CA THR A 305 7.47 4.04 -24.85
C THR A 305 8.39 4.45 -26.00
N ASN A 306 8.03 4.09 -27.22
CA ASN A 306 8.59 4.69 -28.44
C ASN A 306 7.54 4.63 -29.57
N SER A 307 7.89 5.12 -30.76
CA SER A 307 6.98 5.13 -31.91
C SER A 307 6.55 3.74 -32.38
N TYR A 308 7.43 2.73 -32.28
CA TYR A 308 7.08 1.33 -32.56
C TYR A 308 5.94 0.86 -31.65
N LEU A 309 6.10 1.01 -30.33
CA LEU A 309 5.12 0.58 -29.34
C LEU A 309 3.79 1.34 -29.49
N TYR A 310 3.86 2.64 -29.77
CA TYR A 310 2.68 3.48 -30.01
C TYR A 310 1.86 2.99 -31.21
N SER A 311 2.52 2.56 -32.29
CA SER A 311 1.83 2.03 -33.48
C SER A 311 1.01 0.76 -33.22
N LEU A 312 1.32 0.05 -32.13
CA LEU A 312 0.62 -1.15 -31.68
C LEU A 312 -0.39 -0.87 -30.55
N GLY A 313 -0.48 0.37 -30.05
CA GLY A 313 -1.22 0.69 -28.83
C GLY A 313 -0.66 -0.01 -27.58
N GLN A 314 0.63 -0.36 -27.61
CA GLN A 314 1.31 -1.10 -26.53
C GLN A 314 2.25 -0.18 -25.74
N GLN A 315 2.57 -0.61 -24.53
CA GLN A 315 3.65 -0.08 -23.72
C GLN A 315 4.31 -1.23 -22.97
N LEU A 316 5.62 -1.16 -22.78
CA LEU A 316 6.34 -2.11 -21.95
C LEU A 316 6.58 -1.49 -20.59
N GLN A 317 6.50 -2.31 -19.54
CA GLN A 317 6.69 -1.84 -18.18
C GLN A 317 7.28 -2.94 -17.31
N ASN A 318 7.88 -2.53 -16.21
CA ASN A 318 8.26 -3.39 -15.10
C ASN A 318 7.85 -2.72 -13.80
N ASN A 319 7.59 -3.50 -12.76
CA ASN A 319 7.08 -2.99 -11.50
C ASN A 319 7.74 -3.65 -10.30
N ILE A 320 7.76 -2.91 -9.21
CA ILE A 320 8.21 -3.35 -7.89
C ILE A 320 7.18 -2.94 -6.85
N THR A 321 7.00 -3.77 -5.83
CA THR A 321 6.16 -3.45 -4.67
C THR A 321 7.06 -3.25 -3.46
N LEU A 322 6.94 -2.08 -2.83
CA LEU A 322 7.79 -1.70 -1.70
C LEU A 322 7.34 -2.43 -0.42
N GLN A 323 8.30 -2.95 0.33
CA GLN A 323 8.09 -3.48 1.68
C GLN A 323 8.78 -2.57 2.69
N VAL A 324 7.98 -1.88 3.52
CA VAL A 324 8.51 -0.87 4.45
C VAL A 324 8.38 -1.35 5.88
N ALA A 325 9.49 -1.43 6.60
CA ALA A 325 9.51 -1.70 8.02
C ALA A 325 9.30 -0.42 8.84
N PHE A 326 8.30 -0.46 9.72
CA PHE A 326 7.99 0.58 10.69
C PHE A 326 7.44 -0.05 11.97
N GLY A 327 7.93 0.42 13.12
CA GLY A 327 7.45 -0.06 14.41
C GLY A 327 6.14 0.61 14.86
N PRO A 328 5.49 0.07 15.89
CA PRO A 328 4.31 0.69 16.48
C PRO A 328 4.72 2.01 17.15
N SER A 329 3.88 3.05 17.06
CA SER A 329 4.10 4.34 17.72
C SER A 329 3.83 4.26 19.24
N GLN A 330 2.90 3.40 19.66
CA GLN A 330 2.60 3.15 21.06
C GLN A 330 2.01 1.76 21.27
N VAL A 331 1.98 1.34 22.53
CA VAL A 331 1.23 0.20 23.03
C VAL A 331 0.36 0.68 24.19
N LEU A 332 -0.80 0.09 24.39
CA LEU A 332 -1.76 0.50 25.42
C LEU A 332 -2.24 -0.71 26.21
N ILE A 333 -2.17 -0.61 27.53
CA ILE A 333 -2.79 -1.54 28.47
C ILE A 333 -4.22 -1.05 28.76
N LEU A 334 -5.20 -1.72 28.19
CA LEU A 334 -6.61 -1.57 28.50
C LEU A 334 -6.96 -2.39 29.76
N GLY A 335 -7.90 -1.90 30.55
CA GLY A 335 -8.28 -2.48 31.85
C GLY A 335 -7.61 -1.80 33.06
N ASN A 336 -6.68 -0.87 32.85
CA ASN A 336 -6.03 -0.05 33.89
C ASN A 336 -6.85 1.19 34.34
N ARG A 337 -7.97 1.51 33.68
CA ARG A 337 -8.74 2.73 33.96
C ARG A 337 -9.73 2.55 35.11
N HIS A 338 -9.32 3.04 36.29
CA HIS A 338 -10.24 3.71 37.21
C HIS A 338 -9.71 4.99 37.86
N ASP A 339 -8.43 5.38 37.66
CA ASP A 339 -7.91 6.68 38.13
C ASP A 339 -7.09 7.38 37.04
N VAL A 340 -7.59 8.51 36.55
CA VAL A 340 -7.07 9.26 35.40
C VAL A 340 -5.71 9.93 35.67
N ASN A 341 -5.21 9.89 36.92
CA ASN A 341 -3.98 10.57 37.34
C ASN A 341 -2.91 9.66 37.96
N THR A 342 -3.13 8.34 38.04
CA THR A 342 -2.15 7.42 38.64
C THR A 342 -1.99 6.16 37.80
N SER A 343 -0.74 5.86 37.43
CA SER A 343 -0.29 4.61 36.79
C SER A 343 -0.30 3.44 37.79
N VAL A 344 -1.41 3.28 38.50
CA VAL A 344 -1.63 2.27 39.53
C VAL A 344 -2.97 1.60 39.28
N THR A 345 -2.97 0.28 39.11
CA THR A 345 -4.18 -0.53 38.98
C THR A 345 -4.42 -1.30 40.26
N THR A 346 -5.57 -1.08 40.89
CA THR A 346 -5.97 -1.77 42.12
C THR A 346 -6.75 -3.04 41.81
N ILE A 347 -6.40 -4.15 42.48
CA ILE A 347 -7.09 -5.45 42.36
C ILE A 347 -7.37 -5.96 43.77
N VAL A 348 -8.61 -6.40 44.03
CA VAL A 348 -9.00 -6.96 45.34
C VAL A 348 -8.85 -8.48 45.30
N GLU A 349 -8.26 -9.07 46.33
CA GLU A 349 -8.14 -10.52 46.49
C GLU A 349 -9.51 -11.20 46.38
N GLY A 350 -9.61 -12.25 45.57
CA GLY A 350 -10.87 -12.92 45.24
C GLY A 350 -11.63 -12.32 44.05
N THR A 351 -11.14 -11.23 43.46
CA THR A 351 -11.66 -10.66 42.20
C THR A 351 -10.68 -10.86 41.06
N THR A 352 -11.17 -10.95 39.82
CA THR A 352 -10.34 -11.05 38.62
C THR A 352 -10.34 -9.75 37.84
N ARG A 353 -9.17 -9.42 37.27
CA ARG A 353 -8.99 -8.27 36.36
C ARG A 353 -8.42 -8.75 35.03
N HIS A 354 -9.08 -8.35 33.95
CA HIS A 354 -8.63 -8.60 32.59
C HIS A 354 -7.85 -7.39 32.05
N PHE A 355 -6.62 -7.65 31.64
CA PHE A 355 -5.76 -6.69 30.96
C PHE A 355 -5.67 -7.06 29.48
N GLU A 356 -5.84 -6.07 28.61
CA GLU A 356 -5.62 -6.23 27.18
C GLU A 356 -4.50 -5.29 26.75
N CYS A 357 -3.42 -5.84 26.21
CA CYS A 357 -2.37 -5.06 25.60
C CYS A 357 -2.63 -4.95 24.11
N ARG A 358 -2.74 -3.73 23.60
CA ARG A 358 -3.02 -3.45 22.20
C ARG A 358 -1.96 -2.52 21.61
N THR A 359 -1.35 -2.91 20.49
CA THR A 359 -0.39 -2.07 19.77
C THR A 359 -1.07 -1.16 18.75
N THR A 360 -0.39 -0.11 18.31
CA THR A 360 -0.67 0.52 17.01
C THR A 360 -0.11 -0.31 15.85
N SER A 361 -0.33 0.14 14.61
CA SER A 361 0.13 -0.54 13.40
C SER A 361 1.66 -0.66 13.35
N SER A 362 2.16 -1.83 12.95
CA SER A 362 3.59 -2.11 12.73
C SER A 362 3.75 -3.06 11.55
N ASN A 363 4.78 -2.84 10.73
CA ASN A 363 5.17 -3.78 9.67
C ASN A 363 6.67 -4.12 9.79
N PRO A 364 7.06 -5.40 9.74
CA PRO A 364 6.20 -6.57 9.89
C PRO A 364 5.55 -6.64 11.29
N ARG A 365 4.80 -7.73 11.53
CA ARG A 365 4.12 -8.01 12.79
C ARG A 365 5.05 -7.80 14.00
N PRO A 366 4.66 -6.98 14.99
CA PRO A 366 5.47 -6.77 16.18
C PRO A 366 5.42 -7.99 17.10
N VAL A 367 6.51 -8.24 17.83
CA VAL A 367 6.57 -9.19 18.93
C VAL A 367 6.06 -8.49 20.18
N VAL A 368 4.95 -8.98 20.75
CA VAL A 368 4.29 -8.40 21.92
C VAL A 368 4.41 -9.37 23.09
N VAL A 369 4.84 -8.88 24.25
CA VAL A 369 5.05 -9.68 25.45
C VAL A 369 4.54 -8.96 26.70
N TRP A 370 3.98 -9.73 27.62
CA TRP A 370 3.70 -9.28 28.98
C TRP A 370 4.91 -9.54 29.88
N LYS A 371 5.20 -8.58 30.76
CA LYS A 371 6.21 -8.73 31.81
C LYS A 371 5.70 -8.25 33.16
N LEU A 372 6.04 -9.00 34.20
CA LEU A 372 5.83 -8.64 35.59
C LEU A 372 7.18 -8.39 36.25
N ASP A 373 7.43 -7.15 36.68
CA ASP A 373 8.69 -6.72 37.29
C ASP A 373 9.92 -7.14 36.46
N GLY A 374 9.84 -6.92 35.14
CA GLY A 374 10.88 -7.28 34.17
C GLY A 374 10.89 -8.73 33.70
N HIS A 375 10.16 -9.64 34.35
CA HIS A 375 10.13 -11.06 34.01
C HIS A 375 8.98 -11.37 33.05
N VAL A 376 9.24 -12.12 31.98
CA VAL A 376 8.22 -12.48 30.98
C VAL A 376 7.19 -13.41 31.60
N ILE A 377 5.91 -13.06 31.44
CA ILE A 377 4.77 -13.88 31.84
C ILE A 377 3.96 -14.27 30.61
N MET A 378 3.37 -15.47 30.63
CA MET A 378 2.53 -15.95 29.53
C MET A 378 1.18 -15.22 29.53
N GLY A 379 0.72 -14.84 28.34
CA GLY A 379 -0.65 -14.40 28.11
C GLY A 379 -1.63 -15.57 28.26
N ASP A 380 -2.90 -15.25 28.40
CA ASP A 380 -3.94 -16.28 28.61
C ASP A 380 -4.30 -17.01 27.31
N ILE A 381 -4.14 -16.32 26.18
CA ILE A 381 -4.45 -16.79 24.84
C ILE A 381 -3.38 -16.33 23.85
N ASP A 382 -3.37 -16.97 22.68
CA ASP A 382 -2.54 -16.52 21.57
C ASP A 382 -2.89 -15.09 21.14
N PRO A 383 -1.90 -14.28 20.72
CA PRO A 383 -2.15 -12.90 20.32
C PRO A 383 -3.05 -12.84 19.08
N THR A 384 -4.11 -12.03 19.14
CA THR A 384 -4.96 -11.77 17.98
C THR A 384 -4.36 -10.69 17.09
N GLU A 385 -4.61 -10.78 15.78
CA GLU A 385 -4.05 -9.89 14.77
C GLU A 385 -5.16 -9.19 13.99
N GLN A 386 -5.01 -7.88 13.83
CA GLN A 386 -5.87 -7.04 13.00
C GLN A 386 -5.04 -6.26 11.99
N GLN A 387 -5.66 -5.89 10.86
CA GLN A 387 -5.02 -4.99 9.90
C GLN A 387 -5.01 -3.57 10.45
N GLY A 388 -3.84 -2.96 10.48
CA GLY A 388 -3.64 -1.56 10.86
C GLY A 388 -3.44 -0.65 9.64
N GLU A 389 -3.17 0.62 9.94
CA GLU A 389 -2.80 1.62 8.94
C GLU A 389 -1.58 1.16 8.10
N ASN A 390 -1.53 1.63 6.86
CA ASN A 390 -0.44 1.32 5.91
C ASN A 390 -0.22 -0.18 5.70
N SER A 391 -1.30 -0.97 5.75
CA SER A 391 -1.25 -2.43 5.68
C SER A 391 -0.37 -3.11 6.74
N GLY A 392 -0.05 -2.41 7.83
CA GLY A 392 0.64 -3.00 8.97
C GLY A 392 -0.27 -3.88 9.81
N LYS A 393 0.26 -4.39 10.92
CA LYS A 393 -0.41 -5.31 11.84
C LYS A 393 -0.56 -4.69 13.21
N ILE A 394 -1.76 -4.82 13.77
CA ILE A 394 -2.09 -4.49 15.15
C ILE A 394 -2.20 -5.80 15.91
N ILE A 395 -1.50 -5.91 17.03
CA ILE A 395 -1.51 -7.10 17.87
C ILE A 395 -2.21 -6.78 19.19
N GLN A 396 -3.06 -7.70 19.62
CA GLN A 396 -3.74 -7.68 20.91
C GLN A 396 -3.37 -8.95 21.70
N LEU A 397 -3.04 -8.77 22.97
CA LEU A 397 -2.68 -9.86 23.88
C LEU A 397 -3.37 -9.69 25.23
N VAL A 398 -4.03 -10.73 25.72
CA VAL A 398 -4.83 -10.69 26.95
C VAL A 398 -4.10 -11.37 28.11
N LYS A 399 -4.22 -10.78 29.30
CA LYS A 399 -3.74 -11.35 30.56
C LYS A 399 -4.76 -11.13 31.68
N THR A 400 -5.08 -12.18 32.41
CA THR A 400 -5.96 -12.15 33.58
C THR A 400 -5.12 -12.29 34.83
N ILE A 401 -5.36 -11.41 35.81
CA ILE A 401 -4.71 -11.42 37.13
C ILE A 401 -5.80 -11.43 38.19
N GLY A 402 -5.63 -12.24 39.24
CA GLY A 402 -6.56 -12.26 40.39
C GLY A 402 -6.93 -13.65 40.92
N VAL A 403 -6.63 -14.70 40.16
CA VAL A 403 -6.78 -16.11 40.57
C VAL A 403 -5.44 -16.81 40.80
N ASP A 404 -4.34 -16.05 40.72
CA ASP A 404 -2.99 -16.54 40.92
C ASP A 404 -2.77 -16.92 42.39
N LYS A 405 -2.14 -18.08 42.64
CA LYS A 405 -1.80 -18.53 44.01
C LYS A 405 -0.89 -17.55 44.75
N GLU A 406 -0.11 -16.79 44.00
CA GLU A 406 0.89 -15.82 44.47
C GLU A 406 0.41 -14.38 44.27
N LEU A 407 -0.91 -14.14 44.14
CA LEU A 407 -1.46 -12.80 43.86
C LEU A 407 -0.95 -11.73 44.83
N ARG A 408 -0.79 -12.07 46.12
CA ARG A 408 -0.25 -11.14 47.14
C ARG A 408 1.16 -10.66 46.80
N GLU A 409 1.98 -11.51 46.17
CA GLU A 409 3.33 -11.15 45.73
C GLU A 409 3.33 -10.17 44.56
N TYR A 410 2.19 -9.95 43.90
CA TYR A 410 2.09 -8.98 42.80
C TYR A 410 1.93 -7.55 43.32
N HIS A 411 1.69 -7.37 44.63
CA HIS A 411 1.60 -6.06 45.25
C HIS A 411 2.90 -5.25 45.02
N ASN A 412 2.75 -4.01 44.56
CA ASN A 412 3.82 -3.10 44.16
C ASN A 412 4.68 -3.54 42.96
N LYS A 413 4.40 -4.70 42.32
CA LYS A 413 5.06 -5.09 41.07
C LYS A 413 4.52 -4.28 39.90
N ILE A 414 5.35 -4.10 38.87
CA ILE A 414 4.99 -3.39 37.64
C ILE A 414 4.56 -4.41 36.60
N LEU A 415 3.31 -4.33 36.15
CA LEU A 415 2.85 -5.01 34.95
C LEU A 415 3.16 -4.13 33.75
N SER A 416 3.92 -4.66 32.79
CA SER A 416 4.29 -3.95 31.56
C SER A 416 3.95 -4.78 30.33
N CYS A 417 3.53 -4.11 29.28
CA CYS A 417 3.44 -4.69 27.96
C CYS A 417 4.46 -4.04 27.05
N GLU A 418 5.28 -4.87 26.41
CA GLU A 418 6.32 -4.43 25.48
C GLU A 418 5.99 -4.90 24.08
N ALA A 419 6.09 -4.01 23.09
CA ALA A 419 5.96 -4.33 21.68
C ALA A 419 7.23 -3.95 20.92
N ARG A 420 7.83 -4.92 20.25
CA ARG A 420 9.07 -4.75 19.48
C ARG A 420 8.86 -5.09 18.01
N ASN A 421 9.25 -4.19 17.12
CA ASN A 421 9.32 -4.49 15.70
C ASN A 421 10.61 -5.29 15.39
N PRO A 422 10.53 -6.45 14.72
CA PRO A 422 11.69 -7.34 14.56
C PRO A 422 12.74 -6.81 13.59
N GLU A 423 12.36 -5.98 12.61
CA GLU A 423 13.28 -5.46 11.58
C GLU A 423 13.97 -4.17 12.02
N THR A 424 13.20 -3.24 12.60
CA THR A 424 13.73 -1.94 13.04
C THR A 424 14.31 -1.96 14.45
N GLY A 425 13.96 -2.96 15.25
CA GLY A 425 14.27 -3.02 16.68
C GLY A 425 13.50 -2.02 17.55
N HIS A 426 12.63 -1.19 16.96
CA HIS A 426 11.84 -0.17 17.65
C HIS A 426 10.98 -0.81 18.75
N LEU A 427 11.09 -0.29 19.96
CA LEU A 427 10.45 -0.80 21.17
C LEU A 427 9.57 0.27 21.80
N VAL A 428 8.32 -0.07 22.08
CA VAL A 428 7.39 0.75 22.85
C VAL A 428 6.87 -0.05 24.04
N ILE A 429 6.64 0.65 25.15
CA ILE A 429 6.28 0.05 26.43
C ILE A 429 5.17 0.87 27.06
N ASP A 430 4.16 0.18 27.59
CA ASP A 430 3.17 0.74 28.52
C ASP A 430 3.19 -0.09 29.80
N SER A 431 2.92 0.56 30.93
CA SER A 431 3.05 -0.10 32.24
C SER A 431 2.11 0.48 33.29
N THR A 432 1.73 -0.37 34.23
CA THR A 432 0.94 0.01 35.42
C THR A 432 1.48 -0.71 36.65
N ARG A 433 1.51 -0.02 37.79
CA ARG A 433 1.85 -0.64 39.08
C ARG A 433 0.64 -1.34 39.66
N LEU A 434 0.79 -2.58 40.10
CA LEU A 434 -0.31 -3.33 40.70
C LEU A 434 -0.40 -3.04 42.20
N ASN A 435 -1.59 -2.63 42.66
CA ASN A 435 -1.92 -2.50 44.07
C ASN A 435 -2.92 -3.60 44.46
N ILE A 436 -2.42 -4.70 45.02
CA ILE A 436 -3.25 -5.83 45.44
C ILE A 436 -3.78 -5.59 46.85
N ILE A 437 -5.09 -5.46 47.01
CA ILE A 437 -5.78 -5.33 48.31
C ILE A 437 -6.12 -6.74 48.81
N TYR A 438 -5.61 -7.13 49.98
CA TYR A 438 -5.79 -8.47 50.55
C TYR A 438 -6.03 -8.42 52.07
N ASP A 439 -6.78 -9.39 52.58
CA ASP A 439 -7.09 -9.50 54.01
C ASP A 439 -5.87 -9.93 54.82
N ALA A 440 -5.86 -9.60 56.10
CA ALA A 440 -4.86 -10.06 57.06
C ALA A 440 -4.83 -11.59 57.14
N THR A 441 -3.66 -12.16 57.44
CA THR A 441 -3.50 -13.61 57.57
C THR A 441 -3.94 -14.12 58.94
N SER A 442 -3.55 -13.43 60.02
CA SER A 442 -3.93 -13.78 61.39
C SER A 442 -4.16 -12.56 62.29
N ILE A 443 -4.92 -12.76 63.36
CA ILE A 443 -5.04 -11.85 64.49
C ILE A 443 -4.67 -12.62 65.77
N GLU A 444 -3.71 -12.10 66.54
CA GLU A 444 -3.19 -12.76 67.72
C GLU A 444 -3.13 -11.79 68.90
N MET A 445 -3.58 -12.26 70.07
CA MET A 445 -3.56 -11.51 71.31
C MET A 445 -2.43 -12.00 72.21
N HIS A 446 -1.61 -11.07 72.68
CA HIS A 446 -0.43 -11.28 73.51
C HIS A 446 -0.58 -10.54 74.85
N GLY A 447 0.23 -10.90 75.85
CA GLY A 447 0.25 -10.26 77.17
C GLY A 447 -0.77 -10.80 78.19
N VAL A 448 -1.76 -11.57 77.72
CA VAL A 448 -2.74 -12.29 78.55
C VAL A 448 -2.65 -13.80 78.30
N THR A 449 -2.48 -14.58 79.36
CA THR A 449 -2.39 -16.05 79.29
C THR A 449 -3.18 -16.69 80.44
N ARG A 450 -3.66 -17.92 80.23
CA ARG A 450 -4.43 -18.65 81.27
C ARG A 450 -3.60 -19.04 82.49
N GLU A 451 -2.27 -19.09 82.35
CA GLU A 451 -1.34 -19.45 83.42
C GLU A 451 -1.10 -18.30 84.40
N LYS A 452 -1.33 -17.06 83.96
CA LYS A 452 -1.13 -15.87 84.77
C LYS A 452 -2.37 -15.60 85.61
N THR A 453 -2.25 -15.74 86.93
CA THR A 453 -3.29 -15.30 87.86
C THR A 453 -3.37 -13.77 87.87
N ILE A 454 -4.53 -13.21 87.52
CA ILE A 454 -4.79 -11.77 87.53
C ILE A 454 -5.69 -11.45 88.73
N LYS A 455 -5.26 -10.54 89.61
CA LYS A 455 -6.06 -10.09 90.76
C LYS A 455 -6.79 -8.78 90.44
N ALA A 456 -7.92 -8.54 91.09
CA ALA A 456 -8.55 -7.22 91.03
C ALA A 456 -7.58 -6.15 91.59
N GLY A 457 -7.41 -5.06 90.85
CA GLY A 457 -6.40 -4.03 91.09
C GLY A 457 -5.10 -4.20 90.28
N ASP A 458 -4.85 -5.37 89.68
CA ASP A 458 -3.70 -5.56 88.79
C ASP A 458 -3.90 -4.79 87.49
N THR A 459 -2.81 -4.28 86.90
CA THR A 459 -2.85 -3.66 85.57
C THR A 459 -2.71 -4.74 84.50
N ILE A 460 -3.72 -4.86 83.64
CA ILE A 460 -3.70 -5.72 82.46
C ILE A 460 -3.11 -4.93 81.31
N VAL A 461 -2.07 -5.50 80.70
CA VAL A 461 -1.49 -5.04 79.45
C VAL A 461 -1.72 -6.13 78.42
N ALA A 462 -2.50 -5.84 77.39
CA ALA A 462 -2.71 -6.76 76.28
C ALA A 462 -2.35 -6.07 74.96
N GLU A 463 -1.76 -6.85 74.08
CA GLU A 463 -1.35 -6.43 72.74
C GLU A 463 -2.04 -7.31 71.72
N CYS A 464 -2.41 -6.73 70.58
CA CYS A 464 -3.05 -7.47 69.51
C CYS A 464 -2.35 -7.13 68.20
N THR A 465 -1.90 -8.17 67.51
CA THR A 465 -1.15 -8.07 66.26
C THR A 465 -2.00 -8.60 65.12
N LEU A 466 -2.18 -7.79 64.09
CA LEU A 466 -2.86 -8.12 62.83
C LEU A 466 -1.80 -8.15 61.71
N THR A 467 -1.56 -9.34 61.15
CA THR A 467 -0.42 -9.59 60.24
C THR A 467 -0.84 -9.60 58.78
N GLU A 468 0.02 -9.10 57.88
CA GLU A 468 -0.09 -9.28 56.42
C GLU A 468 -1.40 -8.80 55.76
N GLY A 469 -1.97 -7.67 56.21
CA GLY A 469 -3.08 -7.01 55.51
C GLY A 469 -2.59 -5.84 54.64
N ASN A 470 -3.17 -5.68 53.44
CA ASN A 470 -2.97 -4.47 52.62
C ASN A 470 -4.32 -3.87 52.18
N PRO A 471 -4.64 -2.61 52.54
CA PRO A 471 -3.84 -1.69 53.36
C PRO A 471 -3.69 -2.18 54.81
N LEU A 472 -2.81 -1.53 55.58
CA LEU A 472 -2.66 -1.84 57.01
C LEU A 472 -4.02 -1.80 57.71
N GLY A 473 -4.37 -2.89 58.39
CA GLY A 473 -5.65 -3.03 59.07
C GLY A 473 -5.76 -2.19 60.34
N LYS A 474 -7.00 -1.93 60.75
CA LYS A 474 -7.35 -1.23 61.98
C LYS A 474 -7.76 -2.23 63.04
N ILE A 475 -7.24 -2.07 64.25
CA ILE A 475 -7.58 -2.91 65.41
C ILE A 475 -8.45 -2.11 66.37
N THR A 476 -9.55 -2.71 66.83
CA THR A 476 -10.47 -2.17 67.83
C THR A 476 -10.63 -3.14 68.98
N TRP A 477 -10.76 -2.63 70.20
CA TRP A 477 -10.76 -3.44 71.42
C TRP A 477 -12.06 -3.31 72.21
N PHE A 478 -12.54 -4.44 72.73
CA PHE A 478 -13.73 -4.52 73.56
C PHE A 478 -13.46 -5.31 74.83
N LYS A 479 -14.06 -4.90 75.94
CA LYS A 479 -14.12 -5.64 77.20
C LYS A 479 -15.59 -5.96 77.48
N GLY A 480 -15.99 -7.22 77.30
CA GLY A 480 -17.41 -7.55 77.13
C GLY A 480 -17.95 -6.83 75.89
N ASP A 481 -18.96 -5.97 76.09
CA ASP A 481 -19.55 -5.14 75.03
C ASP A 481 -19.02 -3.69 75.04
N GLU A 482 -18.14 -3.34 76.00
CA GLU A 482 -17.62 -1.99 76.15
C GLU A 482 -16.40 -1.75 75.25
N LEU A 483 -16.46 -0.72 74.40
CA LEU A 483 -15.30 -0.27 73.62
C LEU A 483 -14.26 0.37 74.53
N ILE A 484 -13.05 -0.18 74.55
CA ILE A 484 -11.95 0.34 75.37
C ILE A 484 -10.95 1.13 74.52
N ARG A 485 -10.39 2.20 75.09
CA ARG A 485 -9.40 3.03 74.42
C ARG A 485 -8.10 2.24 74.27
N SER A 486 -7.58 2.18 73.05
CA SER A 486 -6.30 1.55 72.74
C SER A 486 -5.32 2.55 72.14
N GLU A 487 -4.04 2.20 72.24
CA GLU A 487 -2.97 2.83 71.50
C GLU A 487 -2.74 2.04 70.21
N TYR A 488 -2.66 2.73 69.08
CA TYR A 488 -2.36 2.12 67.79
C TYR A 488 -0.88 2.32 67.48
N ILE A 489 -0.16 1.22 67.30
CA ILE A 489 1.27 1.17 67.03
C ILE A 489 1.44 0.50 65.66
N SER A 490 1.69 1.27 64.61
CA SER A 490 2.04 0.70 63.30
C SER A 490 3.55 0.42 63.22
N ASP A 491 3.94 -0.71 62.64
CA ASP A 491 5.34 -0.91 62.22
C ASP A 491 5.71 0.16 61.19
N ALA A 492 6.88 0.79 61.35
CA ALA A 492 7.44 1.75 60.39
C ALA A 492 7.64 1.15 58.99
N ARG A 493 7.69 -0.19 58.88
CA ARG A 493 7.77 -0.93 57.60
C ARG A 493 6.43 -1.47 57.11
N GLY A 494 5.34 -1.25 57.85
CA GLY A 494 3.98 -1.59 57.43
C GLY A 494 3.66 -3.09 57.36
N LYS A 495 4.45 -3.96 58.01
CA LYS A 495 4.29 -5.43 57.90
C LYS A 495 3.14 -6.00 58.75
N TYR A 496 2.81 -5.34 59.85
CA TYR A 496 1.71 -5.69 60.74
C TYR A 496 1.16 -4.43 61.42
N ALA A 497 -0.11 -4.49 61.83
CA ALA A 497 -0.71 -3.51 62.73
C ALA A 497 -0.64 -4.06 64.16
N LEU A 498 -0.17 -3.26 65.11
CA LEU A 498 -0.16 -3.59 66.53
C LEU A 498 -1.06 -2.59 67.27
N SER A 499 -1.85 -3.07 68.21
CA SER A 499 -2.58 -2.20 69.12
C SER A 499 -2.47 -2.70 70.54
N ARG A 500 -2.25 -1.77 71.48
CA ARG A 500 -2.03 -2.05 72.90
C ARG A 500 -3.16 -1.46 73.73
N VAL A 501 -3.64 -2.21 74.72
CA VAL A 501 -4.57 -1.74 75.73
C VAL A 501 -3.96 -1.92 77.12
N GLU A 502 -4.24 -0.95 77.98
CA GLU A 502 -3.80 -0.96 79.36
C GLU A 502 -4.94 -0.48 80.26
N PHE A 503 -5.38 -1.32 81.20
CA PHE A 503 -6.45 -0.99 82.15
C PHE A 503 -6.30 -1.78 83.45
N VAL A 504 -6.90 -1.28 84.52
CA VAL A 504 -6.91 -1.94 85.84
C VAL A 504 -8.03 -2.98 85.88
N ALA A 505 -7.70 -4.21 86.29
CA ALA A 505 -8.65 -5.30 86.43
C ALA A 505 -9.65 -5.03 87.56
N LEU A 506 -10.94 -5.07 87.26
CA LEU A 506 -12.01 -4.95 88.25
C LEU A 506 -12.61 -6.32 88.56
N ALA A 507 -13.19 -6.47 89.76
CA ALA A 507 -13.94 -7.67 90.12
C ALA A 507 -15.10 -7.96 89.14
N SER A 508 -15.71 -6.91 88.57
CA SER A 508 -16.76 -7.00 87.55
C SER A 508 -16.27 -7.53 86.19
N ASP A 509 -14.96 -7.52 85.94
CA ASP A 509 -14.39 -7.98 84.67
C ASP A 509 -14.26 -9.51 84.62
N ASN A 510 -14.53 -10.20 85.72
CA ASN A 510 -14.42 -11.65 85.79
C ASN A 510 -15.40 -12.34 84.82
N ASN A 511 -14.90 -13.29 84.04
CA ASN A 511 -15.57 -13.98 82.93
C ASN A 511 -15.99 -13.08 81.76
N LEU A 512 -15.65 -11.78 81.75
CA LEU A 512 -15.85 -10.97 80.56
C LEU A 512 -14.79 -11.30 79.50
N PRO A 513 -15.17 -11.40 78.22
CA PRO A 513 -14.21 -11.56 77.14
C PRO A 513 -13.49 -10.23 76.87
N LEU A 514 -12.17 -10.27 76.87
CA LEU A 514 -11.35 -9.25 76.23
C LEU A 514 -11.24 -9.61 74.74
N ILE A 515 -11.71 -8.73 73.87
CA ILE A 515 -11.83 -8.99 72.43
C ILE A 515 -11.02 -7.93 71.68
N CYS A 516 -10.16 -8.36 70.75
CA CYS A 516 -9.65 -7.47 69.71
C CYS A 516 -10.21 -7.88 68.35
N LYS A 517 -10.68 -6.88 67.59
CA LYS A 517 -11.22 -7.04 66.24
C LYS A 517 -10.34 -6.30 65.25
N GLY A 518 -9.83 -7.00 64.25
CA GLY A 518 -9.02 -6.48 63.17
C GLY A 518 -9.82 -6.39 61.88
N GLN A 519 -9.79 -5.21 61.24
CA GLN A 519 -10.50 -4.93 59.99
C GLN A 519 -9.52 -4.44 58.92
N VAL A 520 -9.46 -5.10 57.77
CA VAL A 520 -8.68 -4.68 56.60
C VAL A 520 -9.63 -4.30 55.48
N ALA A 521 -9.58 -3.04 55.03
CA ALA A 521 -10.47 -2.51 54.00
C ALA A 521 -11.95 -2.96 54.21
N SER A 522 -12.51 -3.71 53.26
CA SER A 522 -13.89 -4.23 53.30
C SER A 522 -13.97 -5.74 53.55
N PHE A 523 -12.88 -6.38 53.98
CA PHE A 523 -12.87 -7.81 54.32
C PHE A 523 -13.58 -8.08 55.65
N PRO A 524 -14.03 -9.31 55.95
CA PRO A 524 -14.63 -9.64 57.24
C PRO A 524 -13.69 -9.37 58.43
N GLU A 525 -14.24 -8.92 59.56
CA GLU A 525 -13.46 -8.71 60.79
C GLU A 525 -12.85 -10.02 61.29
N ARG A 526 -11.56 -9.97 61.66
CA ARG A 526 -10.88 -11.05 62.39
C ARG A 526 -10.97 -10.78 63.88
N ILE A 527 -11.31 -11.80 64.65
CA ILE A 527 -11.61 -11.67 66.08
C ILE A 527 -10.68 -12.58 66.88
N ALA A 528 -9.94 -11.99 67.83
CA ALA A 528 -9.27 -12.71 68.91
C ALA A 528 -9.97 -12.38 70.22
N SER A 529 -10.25 -13.40 71.03
CA SER A 529 -11.00 -13.28 72.27
C SER A 529 -10.32 -14.07 73.39
N PHE A 530 -10.19 -13.45 74.55
CA PHE A 530 -9.63 -14.05 75.76
C PHE A 530 -10.57 -13.83 76.94
N ALA A 531 -11.05 -14.90 77.57
CA ALA A 531 -11.89 -14.79 78.76
C ALA A 531 -11.05 -14.40 79.99
N LEU A 532 -11.36 -13.25 80.59
CA LEU A 532 -10.67 -12.77 81.78
C LEU A 532 -11.06 -13.61 83.00
N HIS A 533 -10.06 -14.13 83.71
CA HIS A 533 -10.26 -14.80 85.00
C HIS A 533 -9.65 -13.93 86.10
N ILE A 534 -10.50 -13.15 86.78
CA ILE A 534 -10.07 -12.18 87.78
C ILE A 534 -10.28 -12.75 89.17
N VAL A 535 -9.23 -12.80 89.95
CA VAL A 535 -9.25 -13.22 91.36
C VAL A 535 -9.51 -12.01 92.24
N PHE A 536 -10.55 -12.07 93.06
CA PHE A 536 -10.93 -10.97 93.94
C PHE A 536 -11.57 -11.46 95.23
N LEU A 537 -11.31 -10.71 96.29
CA LEU A 537 -11.85 -10.95 97.62
C LEU A 537 -13.24 -10.29 97.73
N PRO A 538 -14.12 -10.80 98.62
CA PRO A 538 -15.37 -10.13 98.91
C PRO A 538 -15.10 -8.76 99.55
N SER A 539 -15.74 -7.71 99.04
CA SER A 539 -15.64 -6.34 99.56
C SER A 539 -16.45 -6.13 100.84
N GLU A 540 -17.51 -6.91 101.04
CA GLU A 540 -18.38 -6.83 102.22
C GLU A 540 -18.80 -8.22 102.72
N MET A 541 -19.04 -8.32 104.02
CA MET A 541 -19.64 -9.48 104.67
C MET A 541 -20.75 -8.98 105.60
N LYS A 542 -21.94 -9.57 105.48
CA LYS A 542 -23.11 -9.20 106.30
C LYS A 542 -23.68 -10.43 106.99
N ILE A 543 -24.09 -10.23 108.23
CA ILE A 543 -24.91 -11.19 108.98
C ILE A 543 -26.36 -10.75 108.79
N ILE A 544 -27.16 -11.60 108.16
CA ILE A 544 -28.58 -11.40 107.87
C ILE A 544 -29.39 -12.17 108.92
N ASP A 545 -30.55 -11.64 109.32
CA ASP A 545 -31.44 -12.17 110.37
C ASP A 545 -30.90 -12.08 111.81
N SER A 546 -30.06 -11.07 112.09
CA SER A 546 -29.57 -10.81 113.46
C SER A 546 -30.66 -10.40 114.46
N THR A 547 -31.89 -10.15 114.01
CA THR A 547 -33.03 -9.79 114.86
C THR A 547 -33.39 -10.89 115.85
N ILE A 548 -33.14 -12.16 115.52
CA ILE A 548 -33.38 -13.29 116.43
C ILE A 548 -32.26 -13.39 117.50
N LEU A 549 -31.04 -12.95 117.19
CA LEU A 549 -29.88 -13.05 118.08
C LEU A 549 -29.89 -12.06 119.26
N SER A 550 -30.71 -10.99 119.18
CA SER A 550 -30.72 -9.93 120.19
C SER A 550 -31.53 -10.25 121.47
N SER A 551 -32.35 -11.30 121.46
CA SER A 551 -33.20 -11.68 122.60
C SER A 551 -33.41 -13.20 122.72
N LEU A 552 -32.33 -13.99 122.67
CA LEU A 552 -32.39 -15.43 122.95
C LEU A 552 -32.49 -15.67 124.47
N SER A 553 -33.61 -16.24 124.92
CA SER A 553 -33.82 -16.66 126.31
C SER A 553 -33.41 -18.12 126.51
N VAL A 554 -32.62 -18.42 127.54
CA VAL A 554 -32.18 -19.78 127.88
C VAL A 554 -33.39 -20.64 128.27
N GLY A 555 -33.66 -21.73 127.52
CA GLY A 555 -34.72 -22.71 127.81
C GLY A 555 -35.86 -22.80 126.79
N ASN A 556 -35.74 -22.14 125.63
CA ASN A 556 -36.71 -22.25 124.52
C ASN A 556 -36.04 -23.02 123.36
N ASP A 557 -36.66 -24.06 122.81
CA ASP A 557 -36.11 -24.92 121.74
C ASP A 557 -36.00 -24.24 120.36
N ASN A 558 -36.15 -22.92 120.29
CA ASN A 558 -35.97 -22.15 119.06
C ASN A 558 -34.48 -21.86 118.84
N LEU A 559 -33.84 -22.62 117.95
CA LEU A 559 -32.50 -22.33 117.42
C LEU A 559 -32.54 -21.00 116.66
N GLY A 560 -31.60 -20.10 116.98
CA GLY A 560 -31.53 -18.78 116.39
C GLY A 560 -30.72 -18.80 115.10
N GLU A 561 -31.39 -19.01 113.96
CA GLU A 561 -30.69 -19.02 112.68
C GLU A 561 -30.24 -17.62 112.24
N PHE A 562 -28.99 -17.51 111.80
CA PHE A 562 -28.48 -16.34 111.09
C PHE A 562 -27.69 -16.76 109.84
N GLU A 563 -27.76 -15.95 108.79
CA GLU A 563 -27.06 -16.22 107.53
C GLU A 563 -25.89 -15.25 107.36
N CYS A 564 -24.67 -15.76 107.24
CA CYS A 564 -23.54 -14.96 106.80
C CYS A 564 -23.50 -14.97 105.27
N ARG A 565 -23.65 -13.80 104.66
CA ARG A 565 -23.57 -13.62 103.21
C ARG A 565 -22.41 -12.70 102.86
N THR A 566 -21.60 -13.13 101.91
CA THR A 566 -20.51 -12.33 101.31
C THR A 566 -21.00 -11.58 100.08
N SER A 567 -20.32 -10.48 99.72
CA SER A 567 -20.38 -9.96 98.36
C SER A 567 -19.71 -10.94 97.38
N LEU A 568 -19.70 -10.61 96.08
CA LEU A 568 -19.04 -11.42 95.05
C LEU A 568 -17.58 -11.73 95.42
N SER A 569 -17.13 -12.96 95.18
CA SER A 569 -15.72 -13.39 95.34
C SER A 569 -15.32 -14.37 94.23
N ASN A 570 -14.03 -14.42 93.88
CA ASN A 570 -13.47 -15.45 93.01
C ASN A 570 -12.01 -15.75 93.42
N PRO A 571 -11.63 -16.99 93.77
CA PRO A 571 -12.51 -18.15 93.94
C PRO A 571 -13.47 -17.97 95.12
N GLN A 572 -14.37 -18.94 95.31
CA GLN A 572 -15.35 -18.94 96.40
C GLN A 572 -14.69 -18.64 97.75
N ALA A 573 -15.15 -17.57 98.42
CA ALA A 573 -14.65 -17.21 99.75
C ALA A 573 -14.91 -18.32 100.79
N THR A 574 -13.93 -18.61 101.64
CA THR A 574 -14.15 -19.50 102.79
C THR A 574 -14.69 -18.68 103.95
N LEU A 575 -15.82 -19.09 104.52
CA LEU A 575 -16.44 -18.43 105.67
C LEU A 575 -16.15 -19.23 106.94
N SER A 576 -15.74 -18.52 107.99
CA SER A 576 -15.53 -19.07 109.33
C SER A 576 -16.23 -18.18 110.37
N ILE A 577 -16.69 -18.79 111.46
CA ILE A 577 -17.26 -18.08 112.61
C ILE A 577 -16.23 -18.10 113.73
N ILE A 578 -16.13 -16.98 114.45
CA ILE A 578 -15.32 -16.86 115.66
C ILE A 578 -16.24 -16.36 116.76
N ARG A 579 -16.36 -17.14 117.85
CA ARG A 579 -17.03 -16.72 119.08
C ARG A 579 -16.02 -16.01 119.97
N GLN A 580 -16.32 -14.80 120.40
CA GLN A 580 -15.46 -14.04 121.31
C GLN A 580 -16.14 -13.90 122.68
N SER A 581 -15.45 -14.31 123.76
CA SER A 581 -15.90 -14.15 125.14
C SER A 581 -15.39 -12.81 125.73
N ASN A 582 -16.10 -12.26 126.71
CA ASN A 582 -15.87 -10.91 127.28
C ASN A 582 -14.56 -10.76 128.07
N ASP A 583 -13.79 -11.83 128.21
CA ASP A 583 -12.50 -11.96 128.89
C ASP A 583 -11.30 -11.85 127.93
N GLY A 584 -11.53 -11.53 126.64
CA GLY A 584 -10.47 -11.16 125.69
C GLY A 584 -9.64 -12.32 125.14
N VAL A 585 -9.93 -13.56 125.56
CA VAL A 585 -9.31 -14.78 125.03
C VAL A 585 -10.09 -15.27 123.81
N LYS A 586 -9.44 -15.34 122.64
CA LYS A 586 -10.03 -15.92 121.43
C LYS A 586 -10.04 -17.45 121.55
N HIS A 587 -11.19 -18.05 121.85
CA HIS A 587 -11.40 -19.47 121.63
C HIS A 587 -11.82 -19.69 120.17
N LEU A 588 -10.97 -20.38 119.40
CA LEU A 588 -11.31 -20.82 118.04
C LEU A 588 -12.23 -22.03 118.14
N ASP A 589 -13.52 -21.80 118.39
CA ASP A 589 -14.52 -22.87 118.37
C ASP A 589 -15.10 -23.03 116.96
N ILE A 590 -14.77 -24.18 116.37
CA ILE A 590 -15.46 -24.89 115.28
C ILE A 590 -15.21 -24.38 113.84
N GLU A 591 -14.39 -25.14 113.10
CA GLU A 591 -14.25 -25.08 111.64
C GLU A 591 -15.26 -26.08 111.02
N TYR A 592 -16.41 -25.61 110.53
CA TYR A 592 -17.28 -26.45 109.69
C TYR A 592 -16.84 -26.36 108.22
N LYS A 593 -16.31 -27.48 107.70
CA LYS A 593 -16.29 -27.74 106.26
C LYS A 593 -17.65 -28.37 105.87
N THR A 594 -18.34 -27.72 104.92
CA THR A 594 -19.51 -28.16 104.08
C THR A 594 -20.93 -27.74 104.50
N PRO A 595 -21.86 -27.52 103.53
CA PRO A 595 -21.71 -26.85 102.24
C PRO A 595 -22.26 -25.42 102.30
N SER A 596 -21.43 -24.44 101.95
CA SER A 596 -21.88 -23.08 101.70
C SER A 596 -22.55 -23.01 100.32
N THR A 597 -23.74 -22.42 100.23
CA THR A 597 -24.40 -22.19 98.94
C THR A 597 -23.65 -21.09 98.19
N TYR A 598 -23.04 -21.48 97.06
CA TYR A 598 -22.36 -20.56 96.15
C TYR A 598 -23.20 -20.38 94.90
N ILE A 599 -23.93 -19.26 94.83
CA ILE A 599 -24.84 -18.94 93.73
C ILE A 599 -24.48 -17.54 93.23
N ASN A 600 -24.22 -17.43 91.92
CA ASN A 600 -23.88 -16.17 91.25
C ASN A 600 -22.70 -15.40 91.89
N GLY A 601 -21.65 -16.09 92.35
CA GLY A 601 -20.45 -15.45 92.93
C GLY A 601 -20.56 -15.08 94.42
N ILE A 602 -21.74 -15.22 95.00
CA ILE A 602 -22.02 -14.95 96.41
C ILE A 602 -21.89 -16.26 97.19
N ASN A 603 -21.09 -16.25 98.24
CA ASN A 603 -21.09 -17.35 99.21
C ASN A 603 -21.97 -16.99 100.40
N SER A 604 -22.90 -17.89 100.73
CA SER A 604 -23.73 -17.81 101.93
C SER A 604 -23.64 -19.08 102.75
N ILE A 605 -23.58 -18.93 104.07
CA ILE A 605 -23.72 -20.03 105.02
C ILE A 605 -24.78 -19.64 106.03
N LYS A 606 -25.74 -20.54 106.24
CA LYS A 606 -26.68 -20.47 107.36
C LYS A 606 -26.06 -21.16 108.57
N PHE A 607 -26.16 -20.49 109.71
CA PHE A 607 -25.73 -20.99 111.00
C PHE A 607 -26.95 -21.04 111.93
N MET A 608 -27.03 -22.07 112.77
CA MET A 608 -28.09 -22.28 113.78
C MET A 608 -27.60 -21.93 115.18
#